data_AF-A0A1B1UBG4-F1
#
_entry.id   AF-A0A1B1UBG4-F1
#
_cell.length_a   1.000
_cell.length_b   1.000
_cell.length_c   1.000
_cell.angle_alpha   90.00
_cell.angle_beta   90.00
_cell.angle_gamma   90.00
#
_symmetry.space_group_name_H-M   'P 1'
#
loop_
_entity.id
_entity.type
_entity.pdbx_description
1 polymer ?
#
loop_
_entity_poly.entity_id
_entity_poly.type
_entity_poly.pdbx_seq_one_letter_code
_entity_poly.pdbx_strand_id
1 'polypeptide(L)'
;MKLIRVHLEPGAMVNYIQIGHRRTAVEYAIAGIQKIHDANLDLLGRDPLSADMEGAMMAWVIESLLQGAYVREYHLWEKDCKAYFALIANRNNQLLTINQNEKPFPNFVRKVLLAFDVTLPDTILSAIDHMRKQVNVMKHEEGLELDHFVSEADYKSALDALESFWNELMSREEYA
;
A
#
# COMPACT_ATOMS: atom_id res chain seq x y z
N MET A 1 -8.91 -16.74 -21.01
CA MET A 1 -8.46 -17.66 -19.93
C MET A 1 -8.96 -17.08 -18.62
N LYS A 2 -9.32 -17.85 -17.58
CA LYS A 2 -10.08 -17.28 -16.44
C LYS A 2 -9.29 -17.43 -15.14
N LEU A 3 -9.46 -16.48 -14.21
CA LEU A 3 -8.96 -16.62 -12.85
C LEU A 3 -9.84 -17.65 -12.12
N ILE A 4 -9.30 -18.81 -11.76
CA ILE A 4 -10.07 -19.88 -11.11
C ILE A 4 -9.80 -19.91 -9.60
N ARG A 5 -10.87 -19.84 -8.81
CA ARG A 5 -10.88 -19.96 -7.35
C ARG A 5 -11.47 -21.32 -6.96
N VAL A 6 -10.62 -22.23 -6.47
CA VAL A 6 -11.08 -23.58 -6.06
C VAL A 6 -11.45 -23.65 -4.58
N HIS A 7 -10.74 -23.08 -3.58
CA HIS A 7 -11.15 -23.09 -2.15
C HIS A 7 -10.49 -21.96 -1.30
N LEU A 8 -10.81 -21.91 0.02
CA LEU A 8 -10.48 -20.95 1.12
C LEU A 8 -8.98 -20.67 1.40
N GLU A 9 -8.15 -20.54 0.38
CA GLU A 9 -6.72 -20.16 0.48
C GLU A 9 -6.51 -18.68 0.08
N PRO A 10 -5.31 -18.07 0.32
CA PRO A 10 -5.10 -16.62 0.10
C PRO A 10 -5.33 -16.20 -1.36
N GLY A 11 -6.55 -15.79 -1.66
CA GLY A 11 -6.95 -15.14 -2.90
C GLY A 11 -6.91 -13.62 -2.79
N ALA A 12 -7.34 -12.93 -3.84
CA ALA A 12 -7.38 -11.47 -3.86
C ALA A 12 -8.13 -10.87 -2.66
N MET A 13 -9.18 -11.56 -2.19
CA MET A 13 -9.96 -11.19 -1.00
C MET A 13 -9.11 -11.07 0.28
N VAL A 14 -8.15 -11.96 0.51
CA VAL A 14 -7.31 -11.90 1.74
C VAL A 14 -6.45 -10.64 1.71
N ASN A 15 -5.84 -10.33 0.57
CA ASN A 15 -5.03 -9.12 0.42
C ASN A 15 -5.87 -7.85 0.57
N TYR A 16 -7.08 -7.84 -0.01
CA TYR A 16 -8.06 -6.77 0.18
C TYR A 16 -8.36 -6.52 1.67
N ILE A 17 -8.74 -7.57 2.41
CA ILE A 17 -9.05 -7.47 3.85
C ILE A 17 -7.84 -6.97 4.64
N GLN A 18 -6.66 -7.50 4.34
CA GLN A 18 -5.46 -7.12 5.06
C GLN A 18 -5.08 -5.65 4.83
N ILE A 19 -5.33 -5.08 3.66
CA ILE A 19 -5.12 -3.64 3.45
C ILE A 19 -6.05 -2.82 4.35
N GLY A 20 -7.33 -3.16 4.41
CA GLY A 20 -8.29 -2.48 5.28
C GLY A 20 -7.92 -2.56 6.76
N HIS A 21 -7.41 -3.71 7.23
CA HIS A 21 -6.90 -3.83 8.60
C HIS A 21 -5.69 -2.93 8.85
N ARG A 22 -4.78 -2.82 7.89
CA ARG A 22 -3.58 -1.98 8.03
C ARG A 22 -3.91 -0.49 7.99
N ARG A 23 -4.84 -0.09 7.13
CA ARG A 23 -5.45 1.26 7.14
C ARG A 23 -5.94 1.62 8.53
N THR A 24 -6.81 0.78 9.08
CA THR A 24 -7.40 0.96 10.41
C THR A 24 -6.33 1.01 11.50
N ALA A 25 -5.28 0.18 11.40
CA ALA A 25 -4.20 0.18 12.38
C ALA A 25 -3.39 1.49 12.38
N VAL A 26 -3.13 2.08 11.20
CA VAL A 26 -2.44 3.38 11.10
C VAL A 26 -3.33 4.50 11.61
N GLU A 27 -4.61 4.52 11.25
CA GLU A 27 -5.59 5.49 11.77
C GLU A 27 -5.68 5.42 13.31
N TYR A 28 -5.71 4.21 13.87
CA TYR A 28 -5.71 4.00 15.32
C TYR A 28 -4.42 4.50 15.99
N ALA A 29 -3.26 4.29 15.35
CA ALA A 29 -1.99 4.78 15.86
C ALA A 29 -1.92 6.31 15.84
N ILE A 30 -2.36 6.97 14.77
CA ILE A 30 -2.44 8.44 14.68
C ILE A 30 -3.34 9.01 15.77
N ALA A 31 -4.53 8.45 15.97
CA ALA A 31 -5.43 8.87 17.04
C ALA A 31 -4.81 8.68 18.44
N GLY A 32 -4.04 7.60 18.64
CA GLY A 32 -3.28 7.36 19.86
C GLY A 32 -2.18 8.40 20.10
N ILE A 33 -1.45 8.79 19.05
CA ILE A 33 -0.41 9.83 19.11
C ILE A 33 -1.03 11.19 19.48
N GLN A 34 -2.13 11.57 18.83
CA GLN A 34 -2.86 12.81 19.14
C GLN A 34 -3.33 12.84 20.59
N LYS A 35 -3.85 11.73 21.10
CA LYS A 35 -4.27 11.63 22.51
C LYS A 35 -3.10 11.79 23.49
N ILE A 36 -1.91 11.28 23.16
CA ILE A 36 -0.71 11.45 23.98
C ILE A 36 -0.25 12.91 23.96
N HIS A 37 -0.24 13.53 22.77
CA HIS A 37 0.07 14.95 22.60
C HIS A 37 -0.81 15.84 23.48
N ASP A 38 -2.14 15.65 23.44
CA ASP A 38 -3.08 16.41 24.26
C ASP A 38 -2.79 16.25 25.77
N ALA A 39 -2.51 15.03 26.20
CA ALA A 39 -2.17 14.75 27.59
C ALA A 39 -0.84 15.41 28.01
N ASN A 40 0.16 15.44 27.13
CA ASN A 40 1.44 16.10 27.38
C ASN A 40 1.26 17.62 27.52
N LEU A 41 0.46 18.25 26.66
CA LEU A 41 0.16 19.68 26.75
C LEU A 41 -0.53 20.06 28.06
N ASP A 42 -1.44 19.21 28.55
CA ASP A 42 -2.11 19.44 29.84
C ASP A 42 -1.15 19.28 31.04
N LEU A 43 -0.09 18.46 30.92
CA LEU A 43 0.91 18.24 31.97
C LEU A 43 2.02 19.30 31.99
N LEU A 44 2.51 19.71 30.82
CA LEU A 44 3.65 20.62 30.68
C LEU A 44 3.28 22.09 30.96
N GLY A 45 1.99 22.42 30.93
CA GLY A 45 1.52 23.79 30.92
C GLY A 45 1.50 24.34 29.49
N ARG A 46 0.52 25.19 29.18
CA ARG A 46 0.29 25.72 27.83
C ARG A 46 1.11 26.97 27.55
N ASP A 47 2.39 26.98 27.91
CA ASP A 47 3.25 28.05 27.42
C ASP A 47 3.51 27.86 25.91
N PRO A 48 3.66 28.96 25.15
CA PRO A 48 3.76 28.88 23.70
C PRO A 48 4.91 28.00 23.19
N LEU A 49 6.05 27.98 23.91
CA LEU A 49 7.22 27.23 23.47
C LEU A 49 6.99 25.73 23.63
N SER A 50 6.49 25.28 24.78
CA SER A 50 6.15 23.87 24.99
C SER A 50 5.06 23.40 24.05
N ALA A 51 4.07 24.24 23.74
CA ALA A 51 3.03 23.91 22.76
C ALA A 51 3.60 23.71 21.35
N ASP A 52 4.48 24.62 20.90
CA ASP A 52 5.12 24.53 19.58
C ASP A 52 6.03 23.31 19.47
N MET A 53 6.84 23.03 20.51
CA MET A 53 7.73 21.87 20.54
C MET A 53 6.96 20.55 20.50
N GLU A 54 5.93 20.40 21.33
CA GLU A 54 5.11 19.19 21.40
C GLU A 54 4.29 18.99 20.10
N GLY A 55 3.85 20.08 19.47
CA GLY A 55 3.19 20.05 18.16
C GLY A 55 4.13 19.60 17.03
N ALA A 56 5.35 20.12 16.99
CA ALA A 56 6.37 19.70 16.01
C ALA A 56 6.76 18.23 16.20
N MET A 57 6.93 17.79 17.45
CA MET A 57 7.21 16.39 17.77
C MET A 57 6.07 15.47 17.32
N MET A 58 4.81 15.83 17.59
CA MET A 58 3.65 15.07 17.12
C MET A 58 3.65 14.95 15.60
N ALA A 59 3.87 16.06 14.88
CA ALA A 59 3.89 16.07 13.42
C ALA A 59 4.97 15.13 12.86
N TRP A 60 6.20 15.20 13.38
CA TRP A 60 7.30 14.32 12.95
C TRP A 60 7.02 12.84 13.21
N VAL A 61 6.38 12.51 14.32
CA VAL A 61 6.01 11.12 14.64
C VAL A 61 4.96 10.60 13.66
N ILE A 62 3.91 11.38 13.37
CA ILE A 62 2.87 11.02 12.41
C ILE A 62 3.45 10.87 11.00
N GLU A 63 4.27 11.83 10.58
CA GLU A 63 4.94 11.82 9.29
C GLU A 63 5.82 10.58 9.11
N SER A 64 6.65 10.27 10.11
CA SER A 64 7.51 9.08 10.10
C SER A 64 6.70 7.78 10.04
N LEU A 65 5.59 7.72 10.78
CA LEU A 65 4.68 6.57 10.76
C LEU A 65 4.06 6.38 9.36
N LEU A 66 3.55 7.46 8.76
CA LEU A 66 2.93 7.44 7.43
C LEU A 66 3.93 7.03 6.36
N GLN A 67 5.12 7.62 6.35
CA GLN A 67 6.15 7.29 5.38
C GLN A 67 6.59 5.82 5.49
N GLY A 68 6.80 5.32 6.70
CA GLY A 68 7.13 3.91 6.95
C GLY A 68 6.01 2.97 6.47
N ALA A 69 4.75 3.30 6.79
CA ALA A 69 3.59 2.54 6.35
C ALA A 69 3.45 2.56 4.82
N TYR A 70 3.58 3.72 4.19
CA TYR A 70 3.49 3.91 2.73
C TYR A 70 4.51 3.04 1.99
N VAL A 71 5.79 3.12 2.37
CA VAL A 71 6.85 2.30 1.79
C VAL A 71 6.53 0.82 1.98
N ARG A 72 6.08 0.41 3.17
CA ARG A 72 5.73 -0.98 3.46
C ARG A 72 4.59 -1.50 2.59
N GLU A 73 3.52 -0.74 2.41
CA GLU A 73 2.35 -1.15 1.61
C GLU A 73 2.71 -1.44 0.15
N TYR A 74 3.56 -0.61 -0.47
CA TYR A 74 4.01 -0.85 -1.83
C TYR A 74 4.77 -2.20 -1.95
N HIS A 75 5.70 -2.46 -1.04
CA HIS A 75 6.50 -3.69 -1.07
C HIS A 75 5.68 -4.94 -0.75
N LEU A 76 4.69 -4.83 0.14
CA LEU A 76 3.77 -5.93 0.40
C LEU A 76 2.95 -6.23 -0.84
N TRP A 77 2.38 -5.22 -1.48
CA TRP A 77 1.65 -5.42 -2.73
C TRP A 77 2.49 -6.10 -3.81
N GLU A 78 3.77 -5.72 -3.99
CA GLU A 78 4.66 -6.40 -4.94
C GLU A 78 4.85 -7.90 -4.60
N LYS A 79 5.10 -8.21 -3.32
CA LYS A 79 5.29 -9.58 -2.84
C LYS A 79 4.02 -10.42 -2.98
N ASP A 80 2.89 -9.85 -2.60
CA ASP A 80 1.59 -10.49 -2.63
C ASP A 80 1.16 -10.77 -4.07
N CYS A 81 1.41 -9.85 -5.01
CA CYS A 81 1.21 -10.09 -6.43
C CYS A 81 2.04 -11.26 -6.96
N LYS A 82 3.34 -11.32 -6.62
CA LYS A 82 4.20 -12.44 -7.06
C LYS A 82 3.71 -13.78 -6.53
N ALA A 83 3.36 -13.85 -5.25
CA ALA A 83 2.83 -15.06 -4.63
C ALA A 83 1.48 -15.46 -5.25
N TYR A 84 0.57 -14.49 -5.42
CA TYR A 84 -0.76 -14.69 -5.99
C TYR A 84 -0.68 -15.23 -7.43
N PHE A 85 0.06 -14.56 -8.32
CA PHE A 85 0.12 -15.00 -9.71
C PHE A 85 0.85 -16.33 -9.87
N ALA A 86 1.89 -16.61 -9.08
CA ALA A 86 2.53 -17.92 -9.06
C ALA A 86 1.54 -19.04 -8.69
N LEU A 87 0.69 -18.81 -7.68
CA LEU A 87 -0.35 -19.74 -7.27
C LEU A 87 -1.39 -19.96 -8.37
N ILE A 88 -1.89 -18.90 -9.00
CA ILE A 88 -2.88 -18.99 -10.09
C ILE A 88 -2.31 -19.70 -11.33
N ALA A 89 -1.05 -19.46 -11.69
CA ALA A 89 -0.43 -20.13 -12.81
C ALA A 89 -0.29 -21.64 -12.56
N ASN A 90 0.15 -22.03 -11.36
CA ASN A 90 0.23 -23.42 -10.95
C ASN A 90 -1.15 -24.11 -11.05
N ARG A 91 -2.21 -23.46 -10.56
CA ARG A 91 -3.60 -23.97 -10.65
C ARG A 91 -4.07 -24.18 -12.09
N ASN A 92 -3.64 -23.33 -13.01
CA ASN A 92 -3.96 -23.45 -14.43
C ASN A 92 -3.04 -24.43 -15.18
N ASN A 93 -2.16 -25.19 -14.48
CA ASN A 93 -1.12 -26.03 -15.06
C ASN A 93 -0.20 -25.28 -16.04
N GLN A 94 0.11 -24.02 -15.73
CA GLN A 94 0.94 -23.17 -16.56
C GLN A 94 2.25 -22.81 -15.86
N LEU A 95 3.34 -22.86 -16.64
CA LEU A 95 4.56 -22.15 -16.29
C LEU A 95 4.37 -20.67 -16.60
N LEU A 96 4.47 -19.82 -15.58
CA LEU A 96 4.68 -18.38 -15.78
C LEU A 96 6.03 -18.18 -16.45
N THR A 97 6.04 -18.09 -17.78
CA THR A 97 7.22 -17.74 -18.58
C THR A 97 7.51 -16.23 -18.56
N ILE A 98 6.67 -15.44 -17.88
CA ILE A 98 6.78 -13.99 -17.80
C ILE A 98 7.93 -13.62 -16.85
N ASN A 99 8.85 -12.79 -17.33
CA ASN A 99 10.00 -12.31 -16.55
C ASN A 99 9.53 -11.50 -15.33
N GLN A 100 9.61 -12.10 -14.14
CA GLN A 100 9.24 -11.46 -12.86
C GLN A 100 10.13 -10.27 -12.48
N ASN A 101 11.23 -10.04 -13.21
CA ASN A 101 12.14 -8.92 -13.02
C ASN A 101 11.84 -7.74 -13.95
N GLU A 102 10.75 -7.77 -14.71
CA GLU A 102 10.35 -6.64 -15.53
C GLU A 102 10.06 -5.40 -14.67
N LYS A 103 10.63 -4.26 -15.09
CA LYS A 103 10.49 -2.96 -14.44
C LYS A 103 9.84 -1.95 -15.41
N PRO A 104 8.97 -1.05 -14.91
CA PRO A 104 8.43 -1.00 -13.56
C PRO A 104 7.48 -2.17 -13.26
N PHE A 105 7.43 -2.65 -12.02
CA PHE A 105 6.66 -3.84 -11.63
C PHE A 105 5.15 -3.76 -11.98
N PRO A 106 4.46 -2.59 -11.94
CA PRO A 106 3.10 -2.47 -12.48
C PRO A 106 2.92 -2.91 -13.94
N ASN A 107 3.96 -2.81 -14.79
CA ASN A 107 3.89 -3.31 -16.18
C ASN A 107 3.93 -4.84 -16.23
N PHE A 108 4.72 -5.47 -15.36
CA PHE A 108 4.70 -6.92 -15.18
C PHE A 108 3.28 -7.37 -14.79
N VAL A 109 2.68 -6.73 -13.78
CA VAL A 109 1.33 -7.05 -13.33
C VAL A 109 0.33 -6.93 -14.48
N ARG A 110 0.36 -5.84 -15.25
CA ARG A 110 -0.49 -5.64 -16.43
C ARG A 110 -0.38 -6.79 -17.44
N LYS A 111 0.84 -7.22 -17.77
CA LYS A 111 1.06 -8.33 -18.71
C LYS A 111 0.52 -9.65 -18.20
N VAL A 112 0.73 -9.93 -16.91
CA VAL A 112 0.20 -11.14 -16.28
C VAL A 112 -1.33 -11.14 -16.31
N LEU A 113 -1.97 -10.02 -15.98
CA LEU A 113 -3.43 -9.89 -16.04
C LEU A 113 -3.97 -10.10 -17.45
N LEU A 114 -3.35 -9.50 -18.47
CA LEU A 114 -3.72 -9.73 -19.86
C LEU A 114 -3.55 -11.20 -20.29
N ALA A 115 -2.51 -11.89 -19.80
CA ALA A 115 -2.33 -13.32 -20.07
C ALA A 115 -3.47 -14.17 -19.46
N PHE A 116 -4.03 -13.72 -18.32
CA PHE A 116 -5.23 -14.29 -17.70
C PHE A 116 -6.54 -13.67 -18.20
N ASP A 117 -6.54 -12.93 -19.32
CA ASP A 117 -7.74 -12.30 -19.90
C ASP A 117 -8.48 -11.35 -18.93
N VAL A 118 -7.72 -10.79 -17.99
CA VAL A 118 -8.18 -9.82 -17.00
C VAL A 118 -7.69 -8.44 -17.41
N THR A 119 -8.64 -7.53 -17.54
CA THR A 119 -8.37 -6.10 -17.72
C THR A 119 -8.60 -5.38 -16.39
N LEU A 120 -7.83 -4.35 -16.07
CA LEU A 120 -8.14 -3.47 -14.93
C LEU A 120 -8.27 -2.04 -15.44
N PRO A 121 -9.04 -1.17 -14.76
CA PRO A 121 -8.99 0.26 -15.02
C PRO A 121 -7.55 0.78 -14.97
N ASP A 122 -7.13 1.50 -16.01
CA ASP A 122 -5.75 2.02 -16.10
C ASP A 122 -5.39 2.94 -14.93
N THR A 123 -6.40 3.65 -14.41
CA THR A 123 -6.27 4.54 -13.25
C THR A 123 -5.70 3.84 -12.02
N ILE A 124 -6.03 2.56 -11.79
CA ILE A 124 -5.55 1.80 -10.63
C ILE A 124 -4.03 1.57 -10.73
N LEU A 125 -3.57 0.99 -11.85
CA LEU A 125 -2.15 0.71 -12.03
C LEU A 125 -1.31 1.98 -12.18
N SER A 126 -1.87 3.05 -12.75
CA SER A 126 -1.23 4.36 -12.79
C SER A 126 -1.03 4.96 -11.40
N ALA A 127 -2.01 4.82 -10.50
CA ALA A 127 -1.89 5.28 -9.11
C ALA A 127 -0.82 4.48 -8.34
N ILE A 128 -0.77 3.15 -8.55
CA ILE A 128 0.27 2.31 -7.95
C ILE A 128 1.66 2.60 -8.53
N ASP A 129 1.79 2.92 -9.82
CA ASP A 129 3.06 3.36 -10.40
C ASP A 129 3.50 4.74 -9.87
N HIS A 130 2.55 5.63 -9.58
CA HIS A 130 2.85 6.88 -8.89
C HIS A 130 3.41 6.61 -7.49
N MET A 131 2.77 5.72 -6.73
CA MET A 131 3.25 5.28 -5.42
C MET A 131 4.67 4.71 -5.49
N ARG A 132 4.98 3.85 -6.49
CA ARG A 132 6.33 3.33 -6.72
C ARG A 132 7.36 4.45 -6.91
N LYS A 133 7.03 5.47 -7.72
CA LYS A 133 7.95 6.59 -7.99
C LYS A 133 8.29 7.32 -6.69
N GLN A 134 7.29 7.62 -5.87
CA GLN A 134 7.48 8.24 -4.56
C GLN A 134 8.32 7.37 -3.62
N VAL A 135 8.05 6.06 -3.54
CA VAL A 135 8.87 5.12 -2.74
C VAL A 135 10.33 5.08 -3.22
N ASN A 136 10.58 5.18 -4.53
CA ASN A 136 11.95 5.22 -5.04
C ASN A 136 12.67 6.52 -4.70
N VAL A 137 11.98 7.66 -4.77
CA VAL A 137 12.49 8.98 -4.35
C VAL A 137 12.92 8.92 -2.88
N MET A 138 12.01 8.47 -2.00
CA MET A 138 12.24 8.37 -0.55
C MET A 138 13.39 7.45 -0.14
N LYS A 139 13.79 6.50 -0.99
CA LYS A 139 14.90 5.57 -0.72
C LYS A 139 16.26 6.10 -1.15
N HIS A 140 16.29 7.03 -2.09
CA HIS A 140 17.49 7.36 -2.84
C HIS A 140 17.88 8.84 -2.75
N GLU A 141 16.97 9.72 -2.34
CA GLU A 141 17.29 11.13 -2.10
C GLU A 141 17.79 11.35 -0.66
N GLU A 142 18.79 12.23 -0.50
CA GLU A 142 19.42 12.52 0.78
C GLU A 142 18.50 13.38 1.66
N GLY A 143 18.36 13.00 2.93
CA GLY A 143 17.31 13.49 3.84
C GLY A 143 17.35 14.97 4.26
N LEU A 144 18.26 15.79 3.72
CA LEU A 144 18.37 17.22 4.04
C LEU A 144 17.44 18.11 3.17
N GLU A 145 16.88 17.57 2.08
CA GLU A 145 15.96 18.26 1.17
C GLU A 145 14.59 17.55 1.08
N LEU A 146 14.07 17.03 2.19
CA LEU A 146 12.78 16.31 2.21
C LEU A 146 11.59 17.28 2.08
N ASP A 147 11.41 17.87 0.90
CA ASP A 147 10.15 18.46 0.44
C ASP A 147 9.11 17.37 0.06
N HIS A 148 9.39 16.10 0.35
CA HIS A 148 8.68 14.93 -0.19
C HIS A 148 8.24 13.93 0.89
N PHE A 149 7.71 14.43 2.00
CA PHE A 149 7.04 13.57 2.98
C PHE A 149 5.67 13.10 2.50
N VAL A 150 5.28 11.90 2.93
CA VAL A 150 3.97 11.32 2.62
C VAL A 150 2.92 12.00 3.49
N SER A 151 2.00 12.73 2.86
CA SER A 151 0.84 13.24 3.59
C SER A 151 -0.18 12.14 3.90
N GLU A 152 -1.08 12.37 4.85
CA GLU A 152 -2.22 11.47 5.09
C GLU A 152 -3.07 11.26 3.82
N ALA A 153 -3.19 12.29 2.98
CA ALA A 153 -3.93 12.22 1.72
C ALA A 153 -3.22 11.33 0.68
N ASP A 154 -1.89 11.40 0.60
CA ASP A 154 -1.09 10.52 -0.26
C ASP A 154 -1.20 9.07 0.20
N TYR A 155 -1.09 8.84 1.51
CA TYR A 155 -1.27 7.51 2.10
C TYR A 155 -2.66 6.96 1.82
N LYS A 156 -3.71 7.75 2.05
CA LYS A 156 -5.09 7.38 1.75
C LYS A 156 -5.28 7.00 0.30
N SER A 157 -4.79 7.82 -0.62
CA SER A 157 -4.90 7.60 -2.07
C SER A 157 -4.17 6.34 -2.52
N ALA A 158 -3.00 6.06 -1.94
CA ALA A 158 -2.27 4.83 -2.21
C ALA A 158 -3.04 3.59 -1.73
N LEU A 159 -3.60 3.63 -0.51
CA LEU A 159 -4.42 2.54 0.00
C LEU A 159 -5.67 2.30 -0.86
N ASP A 160 -6.38 3.35 -1.26
CA ASP A 160 -7.56 3.24 -2.12
C ASP A 160 -7.22 2.56 -3.46
N ALA A 161 -6.06 2.87 -4.03
CA ALA A 161 -5.58 2.23 -5.26
C ALA A 161 -5.28 0.73 -5.04
N LEU A 162 -4.61 0.38 -3.93
CA LEU A 162 -4.30 -1.01 -3.60
C LEU A 162 -5.56 -1.83 -3.28
N GLU A 163 -6.50 -1.26 -2.52
CA GLU A 163 -7.81 -1.88 -2.25
C GLU A 163 -8.59 -2.10 -3.53
N SER A 164 -8.66 -1.08 -4.40
CA SER A 164 -9.33 -1.17 -5.70
C SER A 164 -8.73 -2.26 -6.57
N PHE A 165 -7.40 -2.38 -6.59
CA PHE A 165 -6.70 -3.44 -7.32
C PHE A 165 -7.16 -4.83 -6.88
N TRP A 166 -7.13 -5.12 -5.57
CA TRP A 166 -7.52 -6.45 -5.09
C TRP A 166 -9.02 -6.70 -5.16
N ASN A 167 -9.85 -5.67 -4.99
CA ASN A 167 -11.29 -5.77 -5.16
C ASN A 167 -11.67 -6.12 -6.60
N GLU A 168 -11.04 -5.48 -7.58
CA GLU A 168 -11.25 -5.79 -9.01
C GLU A 168 -10.74 -7.19 -9.39
N LEU A 169 -9.65 -7.66 -8.78
CA LEU A 169 -9.21 -9.04 -9.00
C LEU A 169 -10.19 -10.04 -8.40
N MET A 170 -10.65 -9.78 -7.17
CA MET A 170 -11.64 -10.61 -6.49
C MET A 170 -12.94 -10.72 -7.29
N SER A 171 -13.42 -9.63 -7.90
CA SER A 171 -14.66 -9.65 -8.70
C SER A 171 -14.55 -10.45 -10.00
N ARG A 172 -13.32 -10.72 -10.45
CA ARG A 172 -13.00 -11.45 -11.68
C ARG A 172 -12.55 -12.89 -11.44
N GLU A 173 -12.42 -13.29 -10.17
CA GLU A 173 -12.19 -14.68 -9.80
C GLU A 173 -13.48 -15.48 -10.01
N GLU A 174 -13.43 -16.47 -10.89
CA GLU A 174 -14.52 -17.42 -11.11
C GLU A 174 -14.41 -18.58 -10.12
N TYR A 175 -15.53 -18.95 -9.50
CA TYR A 175 -15.64 -20.16 -8.70
C TYR A 175 -15.78 -21.37 -9.64
N ALA A 176 -14.88 -22.34 -9.51
CA ALA A 176 -14.98 -23.64 -10.18
C ALA A 176 -15.27 -24.75 -9.16
#